data_AF-A0A9R1AAW1-F1
#
_entry.id   AF-A0A9R1AAW1-F1
#
_cell.length_a   1.000
_cell.length_b   1.000
_cell.length_c   1.000
_cell.angle_alpha   90.00
_cell.angle_beta   90.00
_cell.angle_gamma   90.00
#
_symmetry.space_group_name_H-M   'P 1'
#
loop_
_entity.id
_entity.type
_entity.pdbx_description
1 polymer ?
#
loop_
_entity_poly.entity_id
_entity_poly.type
_entity_poly.pdbx_seq_one_letter_code
_entity_poly.pdbx_strand_id
1 'polypeptide(L)'
;MPLGNKERFVKAEGVELMIIIMKQKKSAYSSAIRTLDFAMTRFPPACERFVDVLGLKTAFAAFMGKIPVNKKNKNESYQEELEERIISLVASLFGKQASLFQCPLYTAVLDCMYMNLQQRIDKYTYISTNQLMNHQLSTEFSVKLFPY
;
A
#
# COMPACT_ATOMS: atom_id res chain seq x y z
N MET A 1 -13.96 11.42 6.00
CA MET A 1 -14.75 11.14 7.21
C MET A 1 -14.76 12.40 8.04
N PRO A 2 -15.92 12.91 8.48
CA PRO A 2 -15.98 14.00 9.46
C PRO A 2 -15.14 13.63 10.68
N LEU A 3 -14.40 14.57 11.29
CA LEU A 3 -13.49 14.26 12.42
C LEU A 3 -14.21 13.48 13.54
N GLY A 4 -15.47 13.81 13.83
CA GLY A 4 -16.26 13.12 14.85
C GLY A 4 -16.47 11.62 14.60
N ASN A 5 -16.46 11.16 13.34
CA ASN A 5 -16.57 9.73 13.03
C ASN A 5 -15.26 8.99 13.25
N LYS A 6 -14.11 9.66 13.09
CA LYS A 6 -12.80 9.07 13.40
C LYS A 6 -12.61 8.88 14.89
N GLU A 7 -13.04 9.87 15.68
CA GLU A 7 -13.06 9.75 17.14
C GLU A 7 -13.97 8.62 17.62
N ARG A 8 -15.18 8.52 17.05
CA ARG A 8 -16.11 7.40 17.36
C ARG A 8 -15.49 6.05 17.00
N PHE A 9 -14.83 5.96 15.85
CA PHE A 9 -14.15 4.74 15.42
C PHE A 9 -13.05 4.31 16.40
N VAL A 10 -12.20 5.25 16.86
CA VAL A 10 -11.15 4.94 17.84
C VAL A 10 -11.75 4.59 19.21
N LYS A 11 -12.76 5.34 19.67
CA LYS A 11 -13.46 5.06 20.93
C LYS A 11 -14.18 3.71 20.95
N ALA A 12 -14.59 3.21 19.78
CA ALA A 12 -15.26 1.93 19.63
C ALA A 12 -14.28 0.76 19.39
N GLU A 13 -12.99 0.93 19.68
CA GLU A 13 -11.95 -0.10 19.46
C GLU A 13 -11.86 -0.58 18.00
N GLY A 14 -12.20 0.32 17.06
CA GLY A 14 -12.21 0.00 15.64
C GLY A 14 -10.82 -0.34 15.11
N VAL A 15 -9.76 0.25 15.69
CA VAL A 15 -8.36 0.01 15.29
C VAL A 15 -7.96 -1.42 15.62
N GLU A 16 -8.30 -1.89 16.82
CA GLU A 16 -8.06 -3.22 17.35
C GLU A 16 -8.77 -4.26 16.49
N LEU A 17 -10.05 -4.04 16.20
CA LEU A 17 -10.84 -4.92 15.35
C LEU A 17 -10.22 -5.07 13.96
N MET A 18 -9.82 -3.96 13.33
CA MET A 18 -9.21 -4.03 11.99
C MET A 18 -7.87 -4.79 12.01
N ILE A 19 -7.06 -4.64 13.07
CA ILE A 19 -5.81 -5.40 13.22
C ILE A 19 -6.09 -6.89 13.41
N ILE A 20 -7.11 -7.27 14.18
CA ILE A 20 -7.53 -8.67 14.33
C ILE A 20 -7.93 -9.25 12.95
N ILE A 21 -8.72 -8.51 12.17
CA ILE A 21 -9.12 -8.92 10.82
C ILE A 21 -7.88 -9.08 9.91
N MET A 22 -6.94 -8.14 9.97
CA MET A 22 -5.67 -8.24 9.22
C MET A 22 -4.85 -9.48 9.60
N LYS A 23 -4.79 -9.82 10.90
CA LYS A 23 -4.08 -11.03 11.37
C LYS A 23 -4.72 -12.32 10.87
N GLN A 24 -6.05 -12.36 10.75
CA GLN A 24 -6.77 -13.54 10.26
C GLN A 24 -6.57 -13.79 8.76
N LYS A 25 -6.20 -12.77 7.97
CA LYS A 25 -5.90 -12.89 6.53
C LYS A 25 -7.04 -13.52 5.70
N LYS A 26 -8.29 -13.25 6.07
CA LYS A 26 -9.52 -13.78 5.42
C LYS A 26 -10.10 -12.77 4.42
N SER A 27 -11.34 -13.00 3.95
CA SER A 27 -12.02 -12.18 2.93
C SER A 27 -12.08 -10.68 3.25
N ALA A 28 -12.19 -10.30 4.52
CA ALA A 28 -12.26 -8.90 4.95
C ALA A 28 -10.90 -8.18 5.03
N TYR A 29 -9.79 -8.85 4.65
CA TYR A 29 -8.43 -8.31 4.78
C TYR A 29 -8.24 -6.98 4.05
N SER A 30 -8.70 -6.88 2.80
CA SER A 30 -8.58 -5.65 2.01
C SER A 30 -9.40 -4.51 2.58
N SER A 31 -10.65 -4.80 2.97
CA SER A 31 -11.52 -3.83 3.62
C SER A 31 -10.91 -3.30 4.91
N ALA A 32 -10.29 -4.17 5.72
CA ALA A 32 -9.62 -3.75 6.96
C ALA A 32 -8.45 -2.78 6.70
N ILE A 33 -7.62 -3.06 5.68
CA ILE A 33 -6.52 -2.16 5.29
C ILE A 33 -7.08 -0.80 4.83
N ARG A 34 -8.11 -0.80 3.97
CA ARG A 34 -8.72 0.46 3.49
C ARG A 34 -9.34 1.27 4.63
N THR A 35 -10.02 0.62 5.56
CA THR A 35 -10.61 1.27 6.74
C THR A 35 -9.51 1.88 7.63
N LEU A 36 -8.41 1.18 7.85
CA LEU A 36 -7.29 1.70 8.64
C LEU A 36 -6.58 2.88 7.97
N ASP A 37 -6.26 2.77 6.67
CA ASP A 37 -5.66 3.85 5.87
C ASP A 37 -6.49 5.13 6.00
N PHE A 38 -7.81 5.01 5.82
CA PHE A 38 -8.71 6.14 5.95
C PHE A 38 -8.86 6.68 7.37
N ALA A 39 -8.91 5.81 8.39
CA ALA A 39 -9.00 6.20 9.78
C ALA A 39 -7.77 7.01 10.22
N MET A 40 -6.57 6.54 9.86
CA MET A 40 -5.29 7.11 10.27
C MET A 40 -4.88 8.36 9.48
N THR A 41 -5.33 8.50 8.23
CA THR A 41 -5.01 9.67 7.39
C THR A 41 -5.36 10.98 8.09
N ARG A 42 -4.36 11.81 8.40
CA ARG A 42 -4.51 13.13 9.06
C ARG A 42 -5.21 13.07 10.44
N PHE A 43 -5.15 11.94 11.16
CA PHE A 43 -5.79 11.80 12.47
C PHE A 43 -4.85 11.12 13.49
N PRO A 44 -4.06 11.92 14.24
CA PRO A 44 -3.03 11.40 15.16
C PRO A 44 -3.51 10.39 16.20
N PRO A 45 -4.69 10.55 16.85
CA PRO A 45 -5.14 9.61 17.88
C PRO A 45 -5.30 8.17 17.37
N ALA A 46 -5.71 7.98 16.11
CA ALA A 46 -5.77 6.63 15.52
C ALA A 46 -4.36 6.06 15.24
N CYS A 47 -3.41 6.90 14.86
CA CYS A 47 -2.02 6.48 14.64
C CYS A 47 -1.35 6.03 15.92
N GLU A 48 -1.49 6.83 17.00
CA GLU A 48 -0.97 6.48 18.32
C GLU A 48 -1.57 5.17 18.80
N ARG A 49 -2.90 5.05 18.75
CA ARG A 49 -3.59 3.82 19.14
C ARG A 49 -3.11 2.61 18.34
N PHE A 50 -2.93 2.77 17.02
CA PHE A 50 -2.43 1.70 16.14
C PHE A 50 -1.04 1.20 16.56
N VAL A 51 -0.15 2.10 17.00
CA VAL A 51 1.18 1.73 17.53
C VAL A 51 1.04 0.99 18.86
N ASP A 52 0.22 1.50 19.77
CA ASP A 52 0.01 0.91 21.11
C ASP A 52 -0.48 -0.54 21.04
N VAL A 53 -1.36 -0.85 20.08
CA VAL A 53 -1.94 -2.20 19.92
C VAL A 53 -1.09 -3.12 19.02
N LEU A 54 0.19 -2.77 18.82
CA LEU A 54 1.16 -3.53 18.03
C LEU A 54 0.74 -3.68 16.56
N GLY A 55 0.03 -2.70 16.01
CA GLY A 55 -0.42 -2.67 14.61
C GLY A 55 0.75 -2.67 13.63
N LEU A 56 1.88 -2.05 13.99
CA LEU A 56 3.10 -2.00 13.17
C LEU A 56 3.58 -3.40 12.74
N LYS A 57 3.60 -4.37 13.66
CA LYS A 57 4.00 -5.75 13.32
C LYS A 57 3.11 -6.36 12.23
N THR A 58 1.83 -6.03 12.26
CA THR A 58 0.83 -6.53 11.32
C THR A 58 0.95 -5.82 9.97
N ALA A 59 1.14 -4.50 9.96
CA ALA A 59 1.39 -3.72 8.76
C ALA A 59 2.71 -4.10 8.07
N PHE A 60 3.79 -4.30 8.82
CA PHE A 60 5.06 -4.75 8.24
C PHE A 60 4.99 -6.16 7.66
N ALA A 61 4.28 -7.07 8.33
CA ALA A 61 4.04 -8.40 7.75
C ALA A 61 3.27 -8.30 6.43
N ALA A 62 2.30 -7.38 6.32
CA ALA A 62 1.57 -7.12 5.09
C ALA A 62 2.47 -6.51 4.00
N PHE A 63 3.28 -5.53 4.38
CA PHE A 63 4.20 -4.81 3.50
C PHE A 63 5.30 -5.71 2.90
N MET A 64 5.81 -6.67 3.67
CA MET A 64 6.82 -7.65 3.22
C MET A 64 6.24 -8.75 2.33
N GLY A 65 5.15 -8.47 1.59
CA GLY A 65 4.57 -9.38 0.61
C GLY A 65 3.84 -10.59 1.20
N LYS A 66 3.57 -10.66 2.52
CA LYS A 66 2.76 -11.75 3.11
C LYS A 66 1.26 -11.48 3.00
N ILE A 67 0.83 -10.94 1.87
CA ILE A 67 -0.58 -10.70 1.56
C ILE A 67 -1.23 -12.07 1.25
N PRO A 68 -2.40 -12.40 1.81
CA PRO A 68 -3.12 -13.61 1.45
C PRO A 68 -3.63 -13.50 0.00
N VAL A 69 -2.82 -13.95 -0.96
CA VAL A 69 -3.24 -14.03 -2.36
C VAL A 69 -4.05 -15.32 -2.53
N ASN A 70 -5.35 -15.19 -2.79
CA ASN A 70 -6.18 -16.34 -3.09
C ASN A 70 -5.80 -16.85 -4.49
N LYS A 71 -5.19 -18.04 -4.60
CA LYS A 71 -4.60 -18.61 -5.83
C LYS A 71 -5.54 -18.64 -7.05
N LYS A 72 -6.86 -18.47 -6.84
CA LYS A 72 -7.87 -18.51 -7.90
C LYS A 72 -8.06 -17.20 -8.67
N ASN A 73 -7.68 -16.04 -8.12
CA ASN A 73 -7.80 -14.74 -8.79
C ASN A 73 -6.48 -13.96 -8.69
N LYS A 74 -5.56 -14.22 -9.63
CA LYS A 74 -4.36 -13.39 -9.84
C LYS A 74 -4.75 -12.09 -10.58
N ASN A 75 -5.55 -11.23 -9.95
CA ASN A 75 -5.71 -9.87 -10.45
C ASN A 75 -4.55 -9.05 -9.89
N GLU A 76 -3.48 -8.89 -10.67
CA GLU A 76 -2.30 -8.09 -10.30
C GLU A 76 -2.70 -6.69 -9.82
N SER A 77 -3.68 -6.06 -10.47
CA SER A 77 -4.22 -4.75 -10.10
C SER A 77 -4.80 -4.70 -8.67
N TYR A 78 -5.42 -5.77 -8.17
CA TYR A 78 -5.94 -5.80 -6.79
C TYR A 78 -4.83 -5.88 -5.76
N GLN A 79 -3.74 -6.56 -6.09
CA GLN A 79 -2.57 -6.66 -5.23
C GLN A 79 -1.80 -5.33 -5.19
N GLU A 80 -1.66 -4.66 -6.34
CA GLU A 80 -1.06 -3.33 -6.45
C GLU A 80 -1.81 -2.29 -5.60
N GLU A 81 -3.14 -2.28 -5.66
CA GLU A 81 -3.96 -1.37 -4.86
C GLU A 81 -3.77 -1.63 -3.35
N LEU A 82 -3.70 -2.89 -2.93
CA LEU A 82 -3.45 -3.25 -1.54
C LEU A 82 -2.08 -2.77 -1.05
N GLU A 83 -1.05 -2.97 -1.86
CA GLU A 83 0.30 -2.50 -1.57
C GLU A 83 0.36 -0.97 -1.48
N GLU A 84 -0.32 -0.25 -2.39
CA GLU A 84 -0.42 1.22 -2.31
C GLU A 84 -1.04 1.68 -0.99
N ARG A 85 -2.10 1.00 -0.55
CA ARG A 85 -2.77 1.33 0.71
C ARG A 85 -1.90 1.04 1.92
N ILE A 86 -1.15 -0.05 1.91
CA ILE A 86 -0.18 -0.36 2.97
C ILE A 86 0.92 0.71 2.98
N ILE A 87 1.45 1.10 1.83
CA ILE A 87 2.46 2.17 1.71
C ILE A 87 1.92 3.49 2.27
N SER A 88 0.69 3.88 1.89
CA SER A 88 0.01 5.08 2.41
C SER A 88 -0.19 5.05 3.93
N LEU A 89 -0.62 3.90 4.46
CA LEU A 89 -0.80 3.68 5.89
C LEU A 89 0.53 3.80 6.64
N VAL A 90 1.59 3.20 6.11
CA VAL A 90 2.94 3.26 6.68
C VAL A 90 3.49 4.69 6.60
N ALA A 91 3.32 5.39 5.47
CA ALA A 91 3.72 6.79 5.33
C ALA A 91 2.98 7.72 6.31
N SER A 92 1.69 7.47 6.55
CA SER A 92 0.88 8.23 7.50
C SER A 92 1.35 8.09 8.96
N LEU A 93 2.02 6.99 9.30
CA LEU A 93 2.66 6.80 10.61
C LEU A 93 3.95 7.62 10.72
N PHE A 94 4.77 7.64 9.66
CA PHE A 94 6.08 8.31 9.69
C PHE A 94 6.03 9.82 9.46
N GLY A 95 4.97 10.36 8.85
CA GLY A 95 4.83 11.80 8.58
C GLY A 95 4.68 12.71 9.82
N LYS A 96 4.53 12.14 11.03
CA LYS A 96 4.36 12.93 12.27
C LYS A 96 5.18 12.46 13.49
N GLN A 97 5.80 11.28 13.46
CA GLN A 97 6.61 10.78 14.58
C GLN A 97 8.10 11.03 14.32
N ALA A 98 8.55 12.26 14.62
CA ALA A 98 9.96 12.65 14.59
C ALA A 98 10.85 11.82 15.55
N SER A 99 10.27 11.08 16.49
CA SER A 99 10.98 10.20 17.43
C SER A 99 11.34 8.82 16.85
N LEU A 100 10.79 8.42 15.69
CA LEU A 100 11.11 7.12 15.08
C LEU A 100 12.42 7.12 14.29
N PHE A 101 13.01 8.30 14.02
CA PHE A 101 14.25 8.44 13.24
C PHE A 101 15.48 7.77 13.87
N GLN A 102 15.43 7.45 15.17
CA GLN A 102 16.53 6.77 15.88
C GLN A 102 16.48 5.23 15.78
N CYS A 103 15.41 4.65 15.24
CA CYS A 103 15.23 3.19 15.26
C CYS A 103 15.84 2.54 14.00
N PRO A 104 16.62 1.45 14.10
CA PRO A 104 17.05 0.65 12.94
C PRO A 104 15.90 0.12 12.08
N LEU A 105 14.70 0.06 12.68
CA LEU A 105 13.46 -0.27 11.97
C LEU A 105 13.07 0.84 10.97
N TYR A 106 13.42 2.10 11.21
CA TYR A 106 13.13 3.23 10.31
C TYR A 106 13.94 3.16 9.03
N THR A 107 15.24 2.87 9.11
CA THR A 107 16.10 2.63 7.94
C THR A 107 15.64 1.43 7.14
N ALA A 108 15.37 0.29 7.78
CA ALA A 108 14.87 -0.90 7.07
C ALA A 108 13.53 -0.64 6.35
N VAL A 109 12.69 0.25 6.89
CA VAL A 109 11.39 0.60 6.31
C VAL A 109 11.54 1.62 5.20
N LEU A 110 12.40 2.62 5.34
CA LEU A 110 12.76 3.52 4.26
C LEU A 110 13.43 2.77 3.10
N ASP A 111 14.37 1.87 3.39
CA ASP A 111 15.02 1.03 2.38
C ASP A 111 14.00 0.15 1.67
N CYS A 112 13.09 -0.48 2.42
CA CYS A 112 12.05 -1.33 1.83
C CYS A 112 10.97 -0.51 1.10
N MET A 113 10.67 0.72 1.53
CA MET A 113 9.86 1.69 0.79
C MET A 113 10.56 2.11 -0.49
N TYR A 114 11.85 2.43 -0.44
CA TYR A 114 12.65 2.83 -1.59
C TYR A 114 12.77 1.69 -2.60
N MET A 115 13.02 0.46 -2.14
CA MET A 115 13.07 -0.73 -3.00
C MET A 115 11.72 -1.04 -3.66
N ASN A 116 10.60 -0.92 -2.92
CA ASN A 116 9.26 -1.09 -3.52
C ASN A 116 8.91 0.05 -4.49
N LEU A 117 9.28 1.30 -4.17
CA LEU A 117 9.10 2.45 -5.06
C LEU A 117 9.95 2.29 -6.33
N GLN A 118 11.19 1.82 -6.20
CA GLN A 118 12.10 1.56 -7.30
C GLN A 118 11.58 0.44 -8.20
N GLN A 119 11.15 -0.69 -7.62
CA GLN A 119 10.51 -1.77 -8.39
C GLN A 119 9.28 -1.29 -9.16
N ARG A 120 8.52 -0.34 -8.59
CA ARG A 120 7.38 0.28 -9.28
C ARG A 120 7.82 1.24 -10.37
N ILE A 121 8.80 2.10 -10.13
CA ILE A 121 9.39 2.97 -11.17
C ILE A 121 9.88 2.09 -12.32
N ASP A 122 10.65 1.05 -12.03
CA ASP A 122 11.18 0.12 -13.03
C ASP A 122 10.05 -0.59 -13.80
N LYS A 123 8.97 -1.00 -13.11
CA LYS A 123 7.78 -1.57 -13.76
C LYS A 123 7.07 -0.57 -14.68
N TYR A 124 6.84 0.67 -14.22
CA TYR A 124 6.21 1.71 -15.05
C TYR A 124 7.09 2.12 -16.23
N THR A 125 8.41 2.22 -16.03
CA THR A 125 9.37 2.48 -17.11
C THR A 125 9.37 1.33 -18.12
N TYR A 126 9.33 0.07 -17.66
CA TYR A 126 9.25 -1.11 -18.54
C TYR A 126 7.93 -1.17 -19.34
N ILE A 127 6.80 -0.83 -18.72
CA ILE A 127 5.50 -0.78 -19.42
C ILE A 127 5.51 0.37 -20.44
N SER A 128 6.03 1.54 -20.07
CA SER A 128 6.12 2.71 -20.94
C SER A 128 7.02 2.46 -22.15
N THR A 129 8.18 1.83 -21.97
CA THR A 129 9.09 1.47 -23.08
C THR A 129 8.47 0.42 -24.00
N ASN A 130 7.75 -0.56 -23.47
CA ASN A 130 7.02 -1.53 -24.29
C ASN A 130 5.87 -0.89 -25.09
N GLN A 131 5.12 0.04 -24.50
CA GLN A 131 4.08 0.76 -25.22
C GLN A 131 4.66 1.62 -26.35
N LEU A 132 5.79 2.29 -26.11
CA LEU A 132 6.51 3.06 -27.13
C LEU A 132 7.07 2.17 -28.25
N MET A 133 7.68 1.02 -27.93
CA MET A 133 8.14 0.06 -28.94
C MET A 133 6.99 -0.49 -29.79
N ASN A 134 5.86 -0.84 -29.18
CA ASN A 134 4.69 -1.34 -29.91
C ASN A 134 4.09 -0.26 -30.83
N HIS A 135 4.06 1.00 -30.38
CA HIS A 135 3.64 2.12 -31.22
C HIS A 135 4.59 2.33 -32.41
N GLN A 136 5.91 2.28 -32.18
CA GLN A 136 6.91 2.41 -33.26
C GLN A 136 6.82 1.26 -34.28
N LEU A 137 6.68 0.02 -33.81
CA LEU A 137 6.46 -1.16 -34.66
C LEU A 137 5.18 -1.03 -35.49
N SER A 138 4.09 -0.53 -34.89
CA SER A 138 2.83 -0.30 -35.60
C SER A 138 2.94 0.80 -36.66
N THR A 139 3.69 1.87 -36.40
CA THR A 139 3.95 2.93 -37.39
C THR A 139 4.84 2.44 -38.53
N GLU A 140 5.88 1.65 -38.24
CA GLU A 140 6.72 1.05 -39.30
C GLU A 140 5.95 0.04 -40.15
N PHE A 141 5.06 -0.75 -39.54
CA PHE A 141 4.18 -1.68 -40.28
C PHE A 141 3.21 -0.94 -41.20
N SER A 142 2.58 0.15 -40.73
CA SER A 142 1.71 0.97 -41.57
C SER A 142 2.45 1.64 -42.74
N VAL A 143 3.68 2.11 -42.53
CA VAL A 143 4.51 2.71 -43.60
C VAL A 143 4.98 1.66 -44.61
N LYS A 144 5.20 0.40 -44.20
CA LYS A 144 5.58 -0.71 -45.11
C LYS A 144 4.41 -1.31 -45.89
N LEU A 145 3.18 -1.30 -45.37
CA LEU A 145 2.00 -1.87 -46.06
C LEU A 145 1.30 -0.89 -47.01
N PHE A 146 1.47 0.43 -46.82
CA PHE A 146 0.97 1.45 -47.74
C PHE A 146 2.12 2.36 -48.23
N PRO A 147 3.05 1.83 -49.03
CA PRO A 147 4.00 2.68 -49.71
C PRO A 147 3.23 3.46 -50.79
N TYR A 148 3.23 4.78 -50.70
CA TYR A 148 2.88 5.63 -51.84
C TYR A 148 3.97 5.53 -52.91
#